data_AF-A0A6I2VDW8-F1
#
_entry.id   AF-A0A6I2VDW8-F1
#
_cell.length_a   1.000
_cell.length_b   1.000
_cell.length_c   1.000
_cell.angle_alpha   90.00
_cell.angle_beta   90.00
_cell.angle_gamma   90.00
#
_symmetry.space_group_name_H-M   'P 1'
#
loop_
_entity.id
_entity.type
_entity.pdbx_description
1 polymer ?
#
loop_
_entity_poly.entity_id
_entity_poly.type
_entity_poly.pdbx_seq_one_letter_code
_entity_poly.pdbx_strand_id
1 'polypeptide(L)'
;MNTAAVTFLVFAIVLAIFGTLFVVLGLSNERAYWSQRDTQGDPRRDATKFRSIVKQTWHFAAGEYRAPLRVAAIGVLLWWIAVACLIIALILEVTSS
;
A
#
# COMPACT_ATOMS: atom_id res chain seq x y z
N MET A 1 -25.51 6.47 11.70
CA MET A 1 -24.78 6.15 10.45
C MET A 1 -25.69 5.87 9.28
N ASN A 2 -25.62 6.74 8.27
CA ASN A 2 -26.25 6.55 6.96
C ASN A 2 -25.61 5.35 6.23
N THR A 3 -26.42 4.55 5.50
CA THR A 3 -25.98 3.42 4.67
C THR A 3 -24.81 3.78 3.74
N ALA A 4 -24.78 5.00 3.20
CA ALA A 4 -23.67 5.48 2.38
C ALA A 4 -22.36 5.58 3.20
N ALA A 5 -22.41 6.19 4.40
CA ALA A 5 -21.26 6.31 5.29
C ALA A 5 -20.72 4.94 5.73
N VAL A 6 -21.61 4.00 6.06
CA VAL A 6 -21.24 2.61 6.40
C VAL A 6 -20.54 1.92 5.23
N THR A 7 -21.04 2.08 4.01
CA THR A 7 -20.43 1.48 2.81
C THR A 7 -19.00 1.99 2.60
N PHE A 8 -18.78 3.30 2.67
CA PHE A 8 -17.43 3.88 2.54
C PHE A 8 -16.50 3.47 3.68
N LEU A 9 -17.01 3.32 4.90
CA LEU A 9 -16.24 2.81 6.04
C LEU A 9 -15.79 1.36 5.79
N VAL A 10 -16.68 0.50 5.32
CA VAL A 10 -16.35 -0.89 4.98
C VAL A 10 -15.29 -0.96 3.89
N PHE A 11 -15.42 -0.16 2.82
CA PHE A 11 -14.39 -0.08 1.78
C PHE A 11 -13.05 0.40 2.33
N ALA A 12 -13.03 1.42 3.19
CA ALA A 12 -11.79 1.89 3.81
C ALA A 12 -11.09 0.77 4.59
N ILE A 13 -11.83 -0.01 5.39
CA ILE A 13 -11.28 -1.12 6.17
C ILE A 13 -10.72 -2.21 5.26
N VAL A 14 -11.50 -2.66 4.27
CA VAL A 14 -11.09 -3.72 3.34
C VAL A 14 -9.85 -3.30 2.55
N LEU A 15 -9.84 -2.09 2.00
CA LEU A 15 -8.69 -1.55 1.27
C LEU A 15 -7.45 -1.41 2.16
N ALA A 16 -7.61 -1.02 3.43
CA ALA A 16 -6.50 -0.95 4.37
C ALA A 16 -5.90 -2.35 4.64
N ILE A 17 -6.73 -3.38 4.80
CA ILE A 17 -6.29 -4.77 5.00
C ILE A 17 -5.53 -5.26 3.76
N PHE A 18 -6.14 -5.19 2.57
CA PHE A 18 -5.49 -5.63 1.34
C PHE A 18 -4.23 -4.83 1.01
N GLY A 19 -4.26 -3.51 1.22
CA GLY A 19 -3.08 -2.65 1.06
C GLY A 19 -1.94 -3.09 1.97
N THR A 20 -2.24 -3.44 3.22
CA THR A 20 -1.24 -3.93 4.18
C THR A 20 -0.64 -5.26 3.74
N LEU A 21 -1.47 -6.20 3.31
CA LEU A 21 -1.00 -7.49 2.79
C LEU A 21 -0.08 -7.30 1.59
N PHE A 22 -0.44 -6.42 0.66
CA PHE A 22 0.37 -6.16 -0.54
C PHE A 22 1.70 -5.46 -0.22
N VAL A 23 1.71 -4.50 0.72
CA VAL A 23 2.95 -3.87 1.18
C VAL A 23 3.88 -4.91 1.82
N VAL A 24 3.36 -5.73 2.73
CA VAL A 24 4.16 -6.76 3.43
C VAL A 24 4.69 -7.79 2.45
N LEU A 25 3.84 -8.31 1.55
CA LEU A 25 4.25 -9.28 0.54
C LEU A 25 5.27 -8.70 -0.45
N GLY A 26 5.04 -7.48 -0.94
CA GLY A 26 5.93 -6.81 -1.87
C GLY A 26 7.33 -6.56 -1.27
N LEU A 27 7.40 -6.05 -0.05
CA LEU A 27 8.67 -5.84 0.66
C LEU A 27 9.37 -7.15 1.01
N SER A 28 8.62 -8.19 1.43
CA SER A 28 9.18 -9.51 1.72
C SER A 28 9.80 -10.14 0.47
N ASN A 29 9.07 -10.09 -0.65
CA ASN A 29 9.54 -10.62 -1.93
C ASN A 29 10.71 -9.82 -2.49
N GLU A 30 10.76 -8.51 -2.26
CA GLU A 30 11.91 -7.70 -2.64
C GLU A 30 13.17 -8.11 -1.85
N ARG A 31 13.05 -8.34 -0.54
CA ARG A 31 14.17 -8.82 0.27
C ARG A 31 14.62 -10.23 -0.16
N ALA A 32 13.68 -11.12 -0.46
CA ALA A 32 13.98 -12.46 -0.94
C ALA A 32 14.69 -12.45 -2.31
N TYR A 33 14.30 -11.52 -3.19
CA TYR A 33 14.97 -11.31 -4.47
C TYR A 33 16.44 -10.89 -4.28
N TRP A 34 16.70 -9.99 -3.33
CA TRP A 34 18.07 -9.56 -3.04
C TRP A 34 18.87 -10.62 -2.28
N SER A 35 18.26 -11.39 -1.38
CA SER A 35 18.96 -12.48 -0.66
C SER A 35 19.47 -13.58 -1.57
N GLN A 36 18.84 -13.79 -2.73
CA GLN A 36 19.34 -14.73 -3.74
C GLN A 36 20.54 -14.20 -4.53
N ARG A 37 20.76 -12.88 -4.52
CA ARG A 37 21.77 -12.19 -5.34
C ARG A 37 22.90 -11.59 -4.51
N ASP A 38 22.78 -11.68 -3.20
CA ASP A 38 23.68 -11.04 -2.27
C ASP A 38 24.90 -11.94 -2.00
N THR A 39 26.06 -11.49 -2.46
CA THR A 39 27.36 -12.09 -2.20
C THR A 39 28.00 -11.63 -0.89
N GLN A 40 27.45 -10.59 -0.23
CA GLN A 40 27.98 -9.98 1.00
C GLN A 40 27.16 -10.28 2.27
N GLY A 41 25.96 -10.84 2.16
CA GLY A 41 25.18 -11.39 3.28
C GLY A 41 24.28 -10.40 4.05
N ASP A 42 24.08 -9.17 3.55
CA ASP A 42 23.03 -8.26 4.03
C ASP A 42 22.07 -7.82 2.90
N PRO A 43 20.99 -8.58 2.64
CA PRO A 43 20.04 -8.29 1.56
C PRO A 43 19.15 -7.08 1.84
N ARG A 44 19.20 -6.51 3.05
CA ARG A 44 18.44 -5.29 3.38
C ARG A 44 19.13 -4.03 2.88
N ARG A 45 20.44 -4.09 2.61
CA ARG A 45 21.22 -2.95 2.12
C ARG A 45 20.81 -2.55 0.71
N ASP A 46 20.57 -3.54 -0.14
CA ASP A 46 20.27 -3.35 -1.57
C ASP A 46 18.76 -3.32 -1.87
N ALA A 47 17.93 -3.77 -0.92
CA ALA A 47 16.48 -3.67 -1.02
C ALA A 47 16.00 -2.22 -0.98
N THR A 48 15.01 -1.88 -1.81
CA THR A 48 14.44 -0.54 -1.82
C THR A 48 13.76 -0.26 -0.49
N LYS A 49 14.08 0.89 0.10
CA LYS A 49 13.48 1.30 1.37
C LYS A 49 12.01 1.66 1.17
N PHE A 50 11.17 1.24 2.11
CA PHE A 50 9.74 1.54 2.12
C PHE A 50 9.44 3.05 1.95
N ARG A 51 10.24 3.92 2.56
CA ARG A 51 10.11 5.39 2.42
C ARG A 51 10.20 5.86 0.97
N SER A 52 11.04 5.23 0.15
CA SER A 52 11.17 5.56 -1.27
C SER A 52 9.92 5.13 -2.03
N ILE A 53 9.38 3.95 -1.72
CA ILE A 53 8.13 3.43 -2.31
C ILE A 53 6.98 4.40 -2.03
N VAL A 54 6.82 4.87 -0.78
CA VAL A 54 5.78 5.84 -0.42
C VAL A 54 5.93 7.16 -1.17
N LYS A 55 7.15 7.73 -1.22
CA LYS A 55 7.39 9.01 -1.89
C LYS A 55 7.15 8.97 -3.40
N GLN A 56 7.47 7.84 -4.03
CA GLN A 56 7.41 7.66 -5.48
C GLN A 56 6.37 6.61 -5.86
N THR A 57 5.30 6.48 -5.08
CA THR A 57 4.30 5.40 -5.21
C THR A 57 3.79 5.29 -6.64
N TRP A 58 3.43 6.41 -7.26
CA TRP A 58 2.95 6.42 -8.64
C TRP A 58 4.00 5.96 -9.65
N HIS A 59 5.24 6.37 -9.46
CA HIS A 59 6.34 5.98 -10.33
C HIS A 59 6.61 4.48 -10.24
N PHE A 60 6.59 3.91 -9.03
CA PHE A 60 6.77 2.47 -8.83
C PHE A 60 5.57 1.64 -9.28
N ALA A 61 4.34 2.14 -9.12
CA ALA A 61 3.13 1.41 -9.51
C ALA A 61 2.94 1.38 -11.04
N ALA A 62 3.19 2.51 -11.72
CA ALA A 62 2.96 2.68 -13.16
C ALA A 62 4.19 2.39 -14.03
N GLY A 63 5.40 2.38 -13.47
CA GLY A 63 6.63 2.09 -14.20
C GLY A 63 6.91 0.60 -14.39
N GLU A 64 7.84 0.29 -15.29
CA GLU A 64 8.38 -1.06 -15.50
C GLU A 64 9.39 -1.44 -14.41
N TYR A 65 8.94 -1.41 -13.16
CA TYR A 65 9.72 -1.84 -12.01
C TYR A 65 9.58 -3.33 -11.74
N ARG A 66 10.49 -3.86 -10.91
CA ARG A 66 10.45 -5.25 -10.44
C ARG A 66 9.06 -5.56 -9.85
N ALA A 67 8.50 -6.72 -10.18
CA ALA A 67 7.16 -7.11 -9.73
C ALA A 67 6.94 -6.96 -8.20
N PRO A 68 7.89 -7.32 -7.31
CA PRO A 68 7.72 -7.10 -5.86
C PRO A 68 7.52 -5.62 -5.47
N LEU A 69 8.25 -4.71 -6.13
CA LEU A 69 8.15 -3.27 -5.89
C LEU A 69 6.79 -2.71 -6.35
N ARG A 70 6.31 -3.17 -7.51
CA ARG A 70 5.00 -2.78 -8.03
C ARG A 70 3.89 -3.22 -7.09
N VAL A 71 3.97 -4.44 -6.56
CA VAL A 71 3.00 -4.95 -5.57
C VAL A 71 3.02 -4.12 -4.29
N ALA A 72 4.21 -3.79 -3.77
CA ALA A 72 4.31 -2.90 -2.60
C ALA A 72 3.73 -1.51 -2.88
N ALA A 73 4.00 -0.93 -4.04
CA ALA A 73 3.47 0.37 -4.45
C ALA A 73 1.95 0.37 -4.63
N ILE A 74 1.37 -0.70 -5.21
CA ILE A 74 -0.08 -0.90 -5.29
C ILE A 74 -0.67 -0.97 -3.88
N GLY A 75 -0.02 -1.67 -2.95
CA GLY A 75 -0.45 -1.70 -1.55
C GLY A 75 -0.51 -0.31 -0.90
N VAL A 76 0.49 0.55 -1.17
CA VAL A 76 0.48 1.95 -0.71
C VAL A 76 -0.62 2.77 -1.41
N LEU A 77 -0.91 2.54 -2.69
CA LEU A 77 -2.05 3.19 -3.36
C LEU A 77 -3.37 2.80 -2.70
N LEU A 78 -3.55 1.53 -2.34
CA LEU A 78 -4.75 1.07 -1.64
C LEU A 78 -4.91 1.77 -0.27
N TRP A 79 -3.81 2.06 0.43
CA TRP A 79 -3.87 2.88 1.64
C TRP A 79 -4.33 4.32 1.38
N TRP A 80 -3.84 4.96 0.32
CA TRP A 80 -4.32 6.30 -0.06
C TRP A 80 -5.81 6.30 -0.39
N ILE A 81 -6.29 5.29 -1.11
CA ILE A 81 -7.72 5.14 -1.43
C ILE A 81 -8.52 4.85 -0.14
N ALA A 82 -8.00 4.00 0.75
CA ALA A 82 -8.63 3.72 2.04
C ALA A 82 -8.81 4.99 2.89
N VAL A 83 -7.78 5.83 2.96
CA VAL A 83 -7.84 7.13 3.65
C VAL A 83 -8.88 8.04 3.00
N ALA A 84 -8.94 8.10 1.66
CA ALA A 84 -9.95 8.89 0.96
C ALA A 84 -11.38 8.38 1.27
N CYS A 85 -11.60 7.06 1.26
CA CYS A 85 -12.89 6.47 1.64
C CYS A 85 -13.26 6.79 3.10
N LEU A 86 -12.29 6.75 4.02
CA LEU A 86 -12.52 7.09 5.43
C LEU A 86 -12.92 8.56 5.58
N ILE A 87 -12.24 9.48 4.90
CA ILE A 87 -12.58 10.91 4.90
C ILE A 87 -14.00 11.12 4.37
N ILE A 88 -14.37 10.48 3.26
CA ILE A 88 -15.73 10.57 2.70
C ILE A 88 -16.77 10.02 3.69
N ALA A 89 -16.50 8.88 4.34
CA ALA A 89 -17.40 8.31 5.34
C ALA A 89 -17.66 9.27 6.50
N LEU A 90 -16.60 9.93 6.99
CA LEU A 90 -16.70 10.92 8.08
C LEU A 90 -17.48 12.17 7.65
N ILE A 91 -17.24 12.69 6.45
CA ILE A 91 -17.99 13.82 5.90
C ILE A 91 -19.48 13.46 5.80
N LEU A 92 -19.81 12.30 5.24
CA LEU A 92 -21.19 11.84 5.11
C LEU A 92 -21.87 11.67 6.47
N GLU A 93 -21.17 11.15 7.47
CA GLU A 93 -21.74 11.02 8.81
C GLU A 93 -22.09 12.38 9.39
N VAL A 94 -21.13 13.31 9.40
CA VAL A 94 -21.30 14.67 9.97
C VAL A 94 -22.36 15.48 9.24
N THR A 95 -22.52 15.29 7.93
CA THR A 95 -23.52 16.05 7.14
C THR A 95 -24.93 15.43 7.21
N SER A 96 -25.04 14.18 7.70
CA SER A 96 -26.33 13.46 7.80
C SER A 96 -26.89 13.38 9.23
N SER A 97 -26.12 13.87 10.21
CA SER A 97 -26.51 14.08 11.61
C SER A 97 -27.10 15.47 11.84
#